data_AF-A0A380DX40-F1
#
_entry.id   AF-A0A380DX40-F1
#
_cell.length_a   1.000
_cell.length_b   1.000
_cell.length_c   1.000
_cell.angle_alpha   90.00
_cell.angle_beta   90.00
_cell.angle_gamma   90.00
#
_symmetry.space_group_name_H-M   'P 1'
#
loop_
_entity.id
_entity.type
_entity.pdbx_description
1 polymer ?
#
loop_
_entity_poly.entity_id
_entity_poly.type
_entity_poly.pdbx_seq_one_letter_code
_entity_poly.pdbx_strand_id
1 'polypeptide(L)' 'MVREEAYDKVQPKAMTSWETKTPFRELIEQDESITSVLTKEELDECFDPKHHLNQVDTIFERAGLA' A
#
# COMPACT_ATOMS: atom_id res chain seq x y z
N MET A 1 16.28 -3.80 -0.02
CA MET A 1 15.46 -5.03 0.02
C MET A 1 15.27 -5.53 -1.39
N VAL A 2 15.44 -6.84 -1.62
CA VAL A 2 15.15 -7.47 -2.92
C VAL A 2 13.64 -7.64 -3.08
N ARG A 3 13.12 -7.69 -4.31
CA ARG A 3 11.68 -7.81 -4.59
C ARG A 3 11.04 -8.97 -3.82
N GLU A 4 11.62 -10.17 -3.88
CA GLU A 4 11.07 -11.36 -3.19
C GLU A 4 11.03 -11.18 -1.68
N GLU A 5 12.10 -10.62 -1.08
CA GLU A 5 12.14 -10.35 0.35
C GLU A 5 10.99 -9.41 0.80
N ALA A 6 10.64 -8.40 0.00
CA ALA A 6 9.47 -7.56 0.29
C ALA A 6 8.15 -8.33 0.18
N TYR A 7 8.01 -9.20 -0.83
CA TYR A 7 6.82 -10.03 -1.01
C TYR A 7 6.63 -11.00 0.15
N ASP A 8 7.69 -11.66 0.59
CA ASP A 8 7.65 -12.64 1.68
C ASP A 8 7.24 -12.01 3.01
N LYS A 9 7.58 -10.73 3.23
CA LYS A 9 7.13 -9.98 4.41
C LYS A 9 5.64 -9.58 4.33
N VAL A 10 5.18 -9.19 3.14
CA VAL A 10 3.85 -8.57 2.95
C VAL A 10 2.75 -9.62 2.75
N GLN A 11 3.01 -10.68 1.99
CA GLN A 11 2.00 -11.68 1.61
C GLN A 11 1.35 -12.38 2.82
N PRO A 12 2.09 -12.83 3.85
CA PRO A 12 1.47 -13.48 5.01
C PRO A 12 0.50 -12.54 5.73
N LYS A 13 0.82 -11.25 5.83
CA LYS A 13 -0.03 -10.23 6.48
C LYS A 13 -1.32 -9.99 5.70
N ALA A 14 -1.25 -10.00 4.37
CA ALA A 14 -2.42 -9.88 3.52
C ALA A 14 -3.37 -11.08 3.73
N MET A 15 -2.82 -12.30 3.82
CA MET A 15 -3.60 -13.50 4.11
C MET A 15 -4.25 -13.44 5.50
N THR A 16 -3.48 -13.05 6.53
CA THR A 16 -4.01 -12.88 7.88
C THR A 16 -5.12 -11.82 7.94
N SER A 17 -4.96 -10.69 7.24
CA SER A 17 -6.01 -9.65 7.15
C SER A 17 -7.31 -10.22 6.60
N TRP A 18 -7.21 -11.03 5.54
CA TRP A 18 -8.36 -11.65 4.90
C TRP A 18 -9.06 -12.67 5.79
N GLU A 19 -8.30 -13.58 6.41
CA GLU A 19 -8.84 -14.66 7.26
C GLU A 19 -9.47 -14.12 8.56
N THR A 20 -8.83 -13.12 9.18
CA THR A 20 -9.24 -12.60 10.48
C THR A 20 -10.19 -11.40 10.39
N LYS A 21 -10.39 -10.85 9.18
CA LYS A 21 -11.12 -9.59 8.94
C LYS A 21 -10.56 -8.41 9.71
N THR A 22 -9.25 -8.43 9.97
CA THR A 22 -8.53 -7.31 10.59
C THR A 22 -8.03 -6.39 9.49
N PRO A 23 -8.10 -5.05 9.65
CA PRO A 23 -7.54 -4.13 8.67
C PRO A 23 -6.08 -4.42 8.38
N PHE A 24 -5.74 -4.55 7.09
CA PHE A 24 -4.38 -4.87 6.65
C PHE A 24 -3.36 -3.85 7.17
N ARG A 25 -3.74 -2.57 7.22
CA ARG A 25 -2.89 -1.49 7.75
C ARG A 25 -2.41 -1.77 9.18
N GLU A 26 -3.29 -2.25 10.05
CA GLU A 26 -2.95 -2.53 11.45
C GLU A 26 -1.91 -3.66 11.55
N LEU A 27 -2.05 -4.70 10.73
CA LEU A 27 -1.10 -5.82 10.70
C LEU A 27 0.29 -5.42 10.19
N ILE A 28 0.35 -4.42 9.31
CA ILE A 28 1.60 -3.88 8.79
C ILE A 28 2.30 -2.99 9.82
N GLU A 29 1.55 -2.13 10.52
CA GLU A 29 2.10 -1.26 11.57
C GLU A 29 2.64 -2.03 12.77
N GLN A 30 2.12 -3.24 13.03
CA GLN A 30 2.60 -4.11 14.09
C GLN A 30 3.82 -4.95 13.69
N ASP A 31 4.25 -4.91 12.42
CA ASP A 31 5.39 -5.68 11.95
C ASP A 31 6.68 -4.84 11.94
N GLU A 32 7.58 -5.14 12.87
CA GLU A 32 8.90 -4.49 12.97
C GLU A 32 9.76 -4.67 11.71
N SER A 33 9.59 -5.77 10.97
CA SER A 33 10.36 -6.03 9.75
C SER A 33 9.94 -5.14 8.57
N ILE A 34 8.78 -4.47 8.68
CA ILE A 34 8.26 -3.50 7.72
C ILE A 34 8.45 -2.07 8.26
N THR A 35 8.10 -1.80 9.51
CA THR A 35 8.23 -0.46 10.13
C THR A 35 9.68 -0.05 10.40
N SER A 36 10.63 -0.99 10.37
CA SER A 36 12.07 -0.67 10.32
C SER A 36 12.54 -0.15 8.96
N VAL A 37 11.73 -0.31 7.91
CA VAL A 37 12.05 0.10 6.53
C VAL A 37 11.21 1.28 6.08
N LEU A 38 9.95 1.37 6.51
CA LEU A 38 9.03 2.45 6.16
C LEU A 38 8.62 3.23 7.40
N THR A 39 8.64 4.57 7.28
CA THR A 39 8.08 5.44 8.31
C THR A 39 6.55 5.38 8.31
N LYS A 40 5.95 5.95 9.35
CA LYS A 40 4.49 6.05 9.44
C LYS A 40 3.91 6.88 8.29
N GLU A 41 4.58 7.98 7.94
CA GLU A 41 4.18 8.86 6.84
C GLU A 41 4.27 8.15 5.48
N GLU A 42 5.32 7.35 5.27
CA GLU A 42 5.45 6.54 4.04
C GLU A 42 4.36 5.46 3.97
N LEU A 43 4.00 4.85 5.11
CA LEU A 43 2.85 3.95 5.19
C LEU A 43 1.52 4.69 4.95
N ASP A 44 1.37 5.93 5.41
CA ASP A 44 0.19 6.76 5.13
C ASP A 44 0.03 7.00 3.63
N GLU A 45 1.10 7.37 2.93
CA GLU A 45 1.07 7.52 1.47
C GLU A 45 0.74 6.21 0.75
N CYS A 46 1.28 5.06 1.20
CA CYS A 46 0.99 3.76 0.60
C CYS A 46 -0.50 3.37 0.67
N PHE A 47 -1.25 3.90 1.64
CA PHE A 47 -2.66 3.60 1.85
C PHE A 47 -3.59 4.75 1.41
N ASP A 48 -3.08 5.82 0.80
CA ASP A 48 -3.91 6.90 0.27
C ASP A 48 -4.53 6.51 -1.08
N PRO A 49 -5.87 6.37 -1.18
CA PRO A 49 -6.52 6.07 -2.46
C PRO A 49 -6.31 7.16 -3.51
N LYS A 50 -6.07 8.42 -3.09
CA LYS A 50 -5.82 9.54 -4.02
C LYS A 50 -4.56 9.34 -4.86
N HIS A 51 -3.61 8.54 -4.40
CA HIS A 51 -2.44 8.18 -5.20
C HIS A 51 -2.86 7.66 -6.59
N HIS A 52 -3.93 6.87 -6.67
CA HIS A 52 -4.43 6.30 -7.92
C HIS A 52 -5.14 7.31 -8.83
N LEU A 53 -5.43 8.52 -8.32
CA LEU A 53 -6.09 9.59 -9.07
C LEU A 53 -5.09 10.54 -9.76
N ASN A 54 -3.78 10.36 -9.53
CA ASN A 54 -2.73 11.27 -9.99
C ASN A 54 -2.61 11.45 -11.52
N GLN A 55 -3.28 10.61 -12.30
CA GLN A 55 -3.30 10.67 -13.77
C GLN A 55 -4.70 10.91 -14.34
N VAL A 56 -5.71 11.15 -13.49
CA VAL A 56 -7.09 11.34 -13.95
C VAL A 56 -7.18 12.52 -14.91
N ASP A 57 -6.67 13.69 -14.53
CA ASP A 57 -6.71 14.90 -15.39
C ASP A 57 -6.00 14.65 -16.73
N THR A 58 -4.81 14.05 -16.70
CA THR A 58 -4.06 13.67 -17.91
C THR A 58 -4.85 12.73 -18.82
N ILE A 59 -5.60 11.78 -18.25
CA ILE A 59 -6.44 10.86 -19.01
C ILE A 59 -7.64 11.59 -19.60
N PHE A 60 -8.28 12.49 -18.85
CA PHE A 60 -9.43 13.28 -19.31
C PHE A 60 -9.04 14.22 -20.46
N GLU A 61 -7.88 14.88 -20.35
CA GLU A 61 -7.31 15.68 -21.44
C GLU A 61 -7.09 14.84 -22.71
N ARG A 62 -6.50 13.64 -22.58
CA ARG A 62 -6.27 12.72 -23.71
C ARG A 62 -7.57 12.20 -24.32
N ALA A 63 -8.62 12.07 -23.52
CA ALA A 63 -9.93 11.63 -23.96
C ALA A 63 -10.76 12.76 -24.60
N GLY A 64 -10.29 14.02 -24.55
CA GLY A 64 -11.03 15.18 -25.04
C GLY A 64 -12.24 15.55 -24.17
N LEU A 65 -12.15 15.29 -22.85
CA LEU A 65 -13.21 15.50 -21.87
C LEU A 65 -12.87 16.62 -20.85
N ALA A 66 -11.83 17.41 -21.13
CA ALA A 66 -11.37 18.51 -20.28
C ALA A 66 -12.10 19.82 -20.60
#